data_AF-A0A7I4CWU8-F1
#
_entry.id   AF-A0A7I4CWU8-F1
#
_cell.length_a   1.000
_cell.length_b   1.000
_cell.length_c   1.000
_cell.angle_alpha   90.00
_cell.angle_beta   90.00
_cell.angle_gamma   90.00
#
_symmetry.space_group_name_H-M   'P 1'
#
loop_
_entity.id
_entity.type
_entity.pdbx_description
1 polymer ?
#
loop_
_entity_poly.entity_id
_entity_poly.type
_entity_poly.pdbx_seq_one_letter_code
_entity_poly.pdbx_strand_id
1 'polypeptide(L)'
;MPTKEEQKQLYLDVLGVPASSIRRSTGRGIYWRHTLNEGVAGKEIDVLLLDERFHRDTKPCHTRRDFCSFTNPKKTKYMWCKDFLEGGEDGTGSCCKKDDQFWQGWCKLPQSLANPLWDQICNPKSSSYGFVDASTAKMIANNLTNESFSWSMMVHNDSTSDSSVLCEILGPKQRRWLKHELQSSGAALKLVVSGSPLISNPKEFVCSQARKKHPAAYCKCYDDFDCFQPAQRNLVHMFATAPGCVVVLTGDFHFSDIKILQPGKRMYSDEYDSADLPRPLVQVMASGLTNNTAVPAPCTGFRIDKVSLRPNGPCDFVSGPAFGLIEVEWNTSPPLARLQIRGEGGQMLLEQTLTLDTCFPVA
;
A
#
# COMPACT_ATOMS: atom_id res chain seq x y z
N MET A 1 2.34 14.64 -9.49
CA MET A 1 1.26 15.60 -9.25
C MET A 1 1.83 17.00 -9.41
N PRO A 2 1.48 17.75 -10.46
CA PRO A 2 1.80 19.18 -10.54
C PRO A 2 1.27 19.91 -9.29
N THR A 3 1.92 21.00 -8.88
CA THR A 3 1.46 21.88 -7.78
C THR A 3 1.17 21.17 -6.44
N LYS A 4 1.86 20.04 -6.16
CA LYS A 4 1.59 19.24 -4.96
C LYS A 4 1.82 19.98 -3.64
N GLU A 5 2.76 20.91 -3.62
CA GLU A 5 3.03 21.75 -2.44
C GLU A 5 1.87 22.70 -2.16
N GLU A 6 1.38 23.38 -3.19
CA GLU A 6 0.24 24.30 -3.09
C GLU A 6 -1.02 23.56 -2.64
N GLN A 7 -1.30 22.40 -3.24
CA GLN A 7 -2.43 21.54 -2.85
C GLN A 7 -2.30 21.07 -1.40
N LYS A 8 -1.09 20.72 -0.96
CA LYS A 8 -0.82 20.37 0.44
C LYS A 8 -1.12 21.54 1.38
N GLN A 9 -0.65 22.75 1.06
CA GLN A 9 -0.90 23.92 1.90
C GLN A 9 -2.40 24.23 2.00
N LEU A 10 -3.11 24.23 0.88
CA LEU A 10 -4.57 24.43 0.86
C LEU A 10 -5.32 23.39 1.68
N TYR A 11 -4.94 22.12 1.57
CA TYR A 11 -5.53 21.05 2.38
C TYR A 11 -5.31 21.29 3.88
N LEU A 12 -4.10 21.69 4.28
CA LEU A 12 -3.76 21.98 5.67
C LEU A 12 -4.45 23.25 6.19
N ASP A 13 -4.70 24.24 5.33
CA ASP A 13 -5.46 25.45 5.67
C ASP A 13 -6.92 25.11 5.96
N VAL A 14 -7.56 24.29 5.13
CA VAL A 14 -8.95 23.83 5.34
C VAL A 14 -9.09 23.07 6.65
N LEU A 15 -8.10 22.27 7.02
CA LEU A 15 -8.08 21.55 8.30
C LEU A 15 -7.66 22.41 9.50
N GLY A 16 -7.35 23.70 9.30
CA GLY A 16 -6.92 24.59 10.38
C GLY A 16 -5.59 24.20 11.02
N VAL A 17 -4.70 23.52 10.28
CA VAL A 17 -3.39 23.10 10.83
C VAL A 17 -2.50 24.33 11.05
N PRO A 18 -1.90 24.52 12.23
CA PRO A 18 -1.07 25.71 12.52
C PRO A 18 0.08 25.91 11.54
N ALA A 19 0.44 27.17 11.27
CA ALA A 19 1.54 27.54 10.39
C ALA A 19 2.90 26.96 10.84
N SER A 20 3.08 26.76 12.16
CA SER A 20 4.28 26.17 12.76
C SER A 20 4.35 24.64 12.66
N SER A 21 3.31 23.97 12.14
CA SER A 21 3.30 22.51 12.04
C SER A 21 4.32 22.02 11.01
N ILE A 22 5.16 21.04 11.40
CA ILE A 22 6.10 20.37 10.48
C ILE A 22 5.42 19.71 9.26
N ARG A 23 4.10 19.46 9.31
CA ARG A 23 3.33 18.99 8.16
C ARG A 23 3.31 19.99 7.00
N ARG A 24 3.61 21.28 7.27
CA ARG A 24 3.72 22.33 6.26
C ARG A 24 5.10 22.42 5.63
N SER A 25 6.11 21.68 6.13
CA SER A 25 7.48 21.74 5.60
C SER A 25 7.54 21.36 4.12
N THR A 26 8.28 22.14 3.33
CA THR A 26 8.56 21.86 1.92
C THR A 26 9.25 20.51 1.75
N GLY A 27 8.89 19.78 0.70
CA GLY A 27 9.47 18.48 0.37
C GLY A 27 8.99 17.31 1.23
N ARG A 28 8.05 17.54 2.16
CA ARG A 28 7.44 16.52 3.03
C ARG A 28 5.95 16.36 2.73
N GLY A 29 5.46 15.13 2.69
CA GLY A 29 4.03 14.82 2.74
C GLY A 29 3.40 15.10 4.12
N ILE A 30 2.10 14.82 4.25
CA ILE A 30 1.32 15.08 5.48
C ILE A 30 1.27 13.90 6.46
N TYR A 31 2.04 12.84 6.20
CA TYR A 31 2.12 11.65 7.04
C TYR A 31 2.53 12.00 8.48
N TRP A 32 1.95 11.28 9.45
CA TRP A 32 2.01 11.64 10.86
C TRP A 32 1.84 10.42 11.77
N ARG A 33 2.38 10.50 12.99
CA ARG A 33 2.13 9.54 14.07
C ARG A 33 1.51 10.26 15.26
N HIS A 34 0.51 9.65 15.86
CA HIS A 34 -0.03 10.03 17.15
C HIS A 34 -0.11 8.80 18.06
N THR A 35 0.19 8.94 19.34
CA THR A 35 0.12 7.83 20.30
C THR A 35 -1.01 8.08 21.28
N LEU A 36 -1.98 7.17 21.31
CA LEU A 36 -3.04 7.15 22.30
C LEU A 36 -2.51 6.46 23.57
N ASN A 37 -3.00 6.89 24.74
CA ASN A 37 -2.54 6.43 26.06
C ASN A 37 -1.02 6.61 26.27
N GLU A 38 -0.44 7.65 25.66
CA GLU A 38 0.99 7.97 25.79
C GLU A 38 1.43 8.01 27.26
N GLY A 39 2.52 7.32 27.58
CA GLY A 39 3.06 7.22 28.93
C GLY A 39 2.40 6.15 29.81
N VAL A 40 1.37 5.44 29.33
CA VAL A 40 0.76 4.31 30.04
C VAL A 40 1.37 3.01 29.53
N ALA A 41 2.43 2.57 30.21
CA ALA A 41 3.21 1.38 29.82
C ALA A 41 2.31 0.16 29.51
N GLY A 42 2.52 -0.43 28.33
CA GLY A 42 1.77 -1.60 27.85
C GLY A 42 0.37 -1.30 27.30
N LYS A 43 -0.10 -0.05 27.35
CA LYS A 43 -1.44 0.36 26.84
C LYS A 43 -1.40 1.38 25.70
N GLU A 44 -0.21 1.71 25.24
CA GLU A 44 0.00 2.65 24.14
C GLU A 44 -0.51 2.07 22.82
N ILE A 45 -1.17 2.92 22.02
CA ILE A 45 -1.62 2.60 20.67
C ILE A 45 -1.06 3.67 19.73
N ASP A 46 -0.28 3.26 18.74
CA ASP A 46 0.12 4.19 17.69
C ASP A 46 -0.93 4.27 16.60
N VAL A 47 -1.21 5.49 16.16
CA VAL A 47 -1.99 5.80 14.96
C VAL A 47 -1.03 6.42 13.95
N LEU A 48 -0.70 5.67 12.90
CA LEU A 48 0.22 6.07 11.83
C LEU A 48 -0.59 6.42 10.58
N LEU A 49 -0.69 7.71 10.27
CA LEU A 49 -1.33 8.19 9.05
C LEU A 49 -0.36 8.18 7.88
N LEU A 50 -0.72 7.47 6.81
CA LEU A 50 0.01 7.47 5.55
C LEU A 50 -0.44 8.62 4.63
N ASP A 51 0.52 9.26 3.97
CA ASP A 51 0.29 10.07 2.77
C ASP A 51 0.62 9.21 1.53
N GLU A 52 -0.37 9.00 0.68
CA GLU A 52 -0.26 8.16 -0.52
C GLU A 52 -0.36 8.99 -1.81
N ARG A 53 -0.19 10.32 -1.70
CA ARG A 53 -0.37 11.25 -2.82
C ARG A 53 0.87 12.09 -3.07
N PHE A 54 1.52 12.61 -2.03
CA PHE A 54 2.56 13.62 -2.17
C PHE A 54 3.86 13.10 -2.82
N HIS A 55 4.29 11.89 -2.44
CA HIS A 55 5.50 11.24 -2.97
C HIS A 55 5.19 10.05 -3.88
N ARG A 56 3.93 9.86 -4.26
CA ARG A 56 3.52 8.78 -5.15
C ARG A 56 4.12 8.96 -6.54
N ASP A 57 4.83 7.95 -7.00
CA ASP A 57 5.27 7.85 -8.37
C ASP A 57 4.05 7.69 -9.29
N THR A 58 4.21 8.08 -10.55
CA THR A 58 3.28 7.69 -11.60
C THR A 58 3.16 6.17 -11.67
N LYS A 59 1.99 5.62 -12.01
CA LYS A 59 1.80 4.16 -12.11
C LYS A 59 2.91 3.48 -12.95
N PRO A 60 3.30 2.24 -12.61
CA PRO A 60 4.34 1.52 -13.33
C PRO A 60 4.06 1.39 -14.83
N CYS A 61 5.11 1.40 -15.64
CA CYS A 61 5.01 1.36 -17.10
C CYS A 61 4.35 0.08 -17.61
N HIS A 62 4.68 -1.10 -17.05
CA HIS A 62 3.97 -2.35 -17.41
C HIS A 62 2.45 -2.27 -17.17
N THR A 63 2.03 -1.68 -16.05
CA THR A 63 0.62 -1.46 -15.72
C THR A 63 -0.06 -0.54 -16.74
N ARG A 64 0.65 0.51 -17.19
CA ARG A 64 0.16 1.41 -18.24
C ARG A 64 0.08 0.72 -19.60
N ARG A 65 1.10 -0.05 -19.99
CA ARG A 65 1.11 -0.82 -21.25
C ARG A 65 -0.07 -1.79 -21.30
N ASP A 66 -0.32 -2.49 -20.22
CA ASP A 66 -1.46 -3.41 -20.09
C ASP A 66 -2.79 -2.68 -20.30
N PHE A 67 -3.00 -1.54 -19.63
CA PHE A 67 -4.16 -0.67 -19.87
C PHE A 67 -4.27 -0.17 -21.32
N CYS A 68 -3.15 0.17 -21.94
CA CYS A 68 -3.12 0.78 -23.26
C CYS A 68 -3.23 -0.22 -24.42
N SER A 69 -2.91 -1.50 -24.19
CA SER A 69 -2.87 -2.57 -25.20
C SER A 69 -4.17 -2.75 -25.99
N PHE A 70 -5.32 -2.39 -25.41
CA PHE A 70 -6.64 -2.51 -26.01
C PHE A 70 -7.30 -1.16 -26.32
N THR A 71 -6.57 -0.04 -26.19
CA THR A 71 -7.12 1.29 -26.51
C THR A 71 -7.23 1.48 -28.02
N ASN A 72 -8.43 1.82 -28.49
CA ASN A 72 -8.69 2.04 -29.91
C ASN A 72 -7.86 3.23 -30.42
N PRO A 73 -6.99 3.05 -31.44
CA PRO A 73 -6.14 4.11 -31.98
C PRO A 73 -6.87 5.38 -32.43
N LYS A 74 -8.16 5.27 -32.76
CA LYS A 74 -9.01 6.38 -33.19
C LYS A 74 -9.64 7.17 -32.03
N LYS A 75 -9.41 6.77 -30.78
CA LYS A 75 -9.95 7.44 -29.59
C LYS A 75 -8.89 8.31 -28.95
N THR A 76 -9.29 9.47 -28.42
CA THR A 76 -8.39 10.40 -27.70
C THR A 76 -7.60 9.74 -26.58
N LYS A 77 -8.17 8.71 -25.92
CA LYS A 77 -7.48 7.91 -24.90
C LYS A 77 -6.23 7.18 -25.42
N TYR A 78 -6.16 6.88 -26.71
CA TYR A 78 -4.96 6.29 -27.32
C TYR A 78 -3.81 7.28 -27.40
N MET A 79 -4.07 8.55 -27.74
CA MET A 79 -3.04 9.59 -27.72
C MET A 79 -2.46 9.78 -26.31
N TRP A 80 -3.32 9.74 -25.29
CA TRP A 80 -2.87 9.72 -23.90
C TRP A 80 -2.04 8.47 -23.56
N CYS A 81 -2.40 7.30 -24.09
CA CYS A 81 -1.60 6.09 -23.94
C CYS A 81 -0.24 6.17 -24.62
N LYS A 82 -0.19 6.75 -25.82
CA LYS A 82 1.06 7.03 -26.55
C LYS A 82 1.92 8.04 -25.79
N ASP A 83 1.34 9.14 -25.34
CA ASP A 83 1.98 10.14 -24.49
C ASP A 83 2.57 9.52 -23.22
N PHE A 84 1.81 8.69 -22.48
CA PHE A 84 2.32 8.07 -21.26
C PHE A 84 3.46 7.09 -21.49
N LEU A 85 3.40 6.32 -22.59
CA LEU A 85 4.35 5.26 -22.89
C LEU A 85 5.60 5.75 -23.62
N GLU A 86 5.43 6.74 -24.49
CA GLU A 86 6.48 7.31 -25.36
C GLU A 86 6.99 8.64 -24.82
N GLY A 87 6.32 9.23 -23.82
CA GLY A 87 6.83 10.37 -23.07
C GLY A 87 6.32 11.74 -23.41
N GLY A 88 5.18 11.81 -24.08
CA GLY A 88 4.65 13.08 -24.54
C GLY A 88 5.66 13.82 -25.40
N GLU A 89 5.63 15.14 -25.34
CA GLU A 89 6.41 16.00 -26.23
C GLU A 89 7.93 15.88 -26.05
N ASP A 90 8.39 15.49 -24.85
CA ASP A 90 9.82 15.39 -24.52
C ASP A 90 10.43 13.99 -24.71
N GLY A 91 9.60 12.97 -25.01
CA GLY A 91 10.04 11.60 -25.27
C GLY A 91 10.51 10.80 -24.05
N THR A 92 10.30 11.28 -22.81
CA THR A 92 10.92 10.68 -21.61
C THR A 92 10.05 9.69 -20.84
N GLY A 93 8.74 9.68 -21.05
CA GLY A 93 7.75 8.77 -20.45
C GLY A 93 7.17 9.36 -19.17
N SER A 94 5.84 9.36 -18.99
CA SER A 94 5.18 9.79 -17.74
C SER A 94 4.73 8.63 -16.84
N CYS A 95 5.29 7.43 -17.06
CA CYS A 95 5.11 6.25 -16.22
C CYS A 95 6.38 5.92 -15.43
N CYS A 96 6.23 5.20 -14.32
CA CYS A 96 7.38 4.79 -13.53
C CYS A 96 8.06 3.56 -14.15
N LYS A 97 9.35 3.71 -14.52
CA LYS A 97 10.17 2.68 -15.17
C LYS A 97 10.88 1.73 -14.19
N LYS A 98 10.94 2.08 -12.90
CA LYS A 98 11.75 1.39 -11.88
C LYS A 98 11.40 -0.10 -11.77
N ASP A 99 10.12 -0.44 -11.67
CA ASP A 99 9.68 -1.84 -11.59
C ASP A 99 10.03 -2.65 -12.85
N ASP A 100 9.95 -2.04 -14.03
CA ASP A 100 10.31 -2.73 -15.28
C ASP A 100 11.82 -3.01 -15.32
N GLN A 101 12.63 -2.05 -14.85
CA GLN A 101 14.08 -2.15 -14.84
C GLN A 101 14.59 -3.18 -13.83
N PHE A 102 14.06 -3.12 -12.60
CA PHE A 102 14.54 -3.95 -11.50
C PHE A 102 13.67 -5.19 -11.34
N TRP A 103 12.42 -5.02 -10.92
CA TRP A 103 11.53 -6.14 -10.56
C TRP A 103 11.25 -7.12 -11.72
N GLN A 104 10.91 -6.60 -12.90
CA GLN A 104 10.68 -7.41 -14.11
C GLN A 104 11.95 -7.64 -14.94
N GLY A 105 12.97 -6.80 -14.76
CA GLY A 105 14.22 -6.85 -15.48
C GLY A 105 15.31 -7.56 -14.67
N TRP A 106 16.18 -6.78 -14.03
CA TRP A 106 17.37 -7.29 -13.36
C TRP A 106 17.09 -8.44 -12.39
N CYS A 107 16.00 -8.37 -11.61
CA CYS A 107 15.61 -9.40 -10.65
C CYS A 107 15.19 -10.73 -11.29
N LYS A 108 15.00 -10.80 -12.62
CA LYS A 108 14.67 -12.04 -13.33
C LYS A 108 15.89 -12.71 -13.96
N LEU A 109 17.05 -12.07 -13.90
CA LEU A 109 18.28 -12.63 -14.46
C LEU A 109 18.94 -13.63 -13.49
N PRO A 110 19.40 -14.80 -13.95
CA PRO A 110 20.04 -15.79 -13.08
C PRO A 110 21.23 -15.25 -12.28
N GLN A 111 22.05 -14.38 -12.90
CA GLN A 111 23.22 -13.77 -12.26
C GLN A 111 22.89 -12.84 -11.09
N SER A 112 21.65 -12.36 -11.00
CA SER A 112 21.24 -11.42 -9.96
C SER A 112 21.05 -12.10 -8.61
N LEU A 113 20.69 -13.38 -8.59
CA LEU A 113 20.43 -14.13 -7.36
C LEU A 113 21.63 -14.20 -6.42
N ALA A 114 22.85 -14.25 -6.97
CA ALA A 114 24.09 -14.29 -6.20
C ALA A 114 24.66 -12.89 -5.90
N ASN A 115 24.01 -11.82 -6.35
CA ASN A 115 24.53 -10.47 -6.21
C ASN A 115 24.35 -9.96 -4.76
N PRO A 116 25.35 -9.32 -4.15
CA PRO A 116 25.23 -8.76 -2.79
C PRO A 116 24.11 -7.74 -2.61
N LEU A 117 23.66 -7.09 -3.70
CA LEU A 117 22.58 -6.11 -3.68
C LEU A 117 21.18 -6.74 -3.85
N TRP A 118 21.09 -8.06 -4.02
CA TRP A 118 19.83 -8.75 -4.27
C TRP A 118 18.77 -8.42 -3.22
N ASP A 119 19.13 -8.45 -1.94
CA ASP A 119 18.17 -8.18 -0.87
C ASP A 119 17.63 -6.74 -0.89
N GLN A 120 18.46 -5.79 -1.29
CA GLN A 120 18.10 -4.38 -1.36
C GLN A 120 17.29 -4.03 -2.62
N ILE A 121 17.45 -4.78 -3.70
CA ILE A 121 16.88 -4.46 -5.02
C ILE A 121 15.74 -5.39 -5.44
N CYS A 122 15.77 -6.66 -5.03
CA CYS A 122 14.88 -7.71 -5.54
C CYS A 122 14.06 -8.46 -4.49
N ASN A 123 14.47 -8.45 -3.22
CA ASN A 123 13.79 -9.21 -2.18
C ASN A 123 12.79 -8.34 -1.39
N PRO A 124 11.47 -8.36 -1.68
CA PRO A 124 10.51 -7.52 -0.98
C PRO A 124 10.35 -7.90 0.50
N LYS A 125 10.78 -9.10 0.89
CA LYS A 125 10.80 -9.58 2.27
C LYS A 125 11.91 -8.93 3.10
N SER A 126 12.95 -8.41 2.45
CA SER A 126 14.08 -7.80 3.13
C SER A 126 13.71 -6.46 3.76
N SER A 127 14.23 -6.21 4.96
CA SER A 127 14.09 -4.91 5.62
C SER A 127 14.88 -3.79 4.90
N SER A 128 15.86 -4.12 4.05
CA SER A 128 16.63 -3.16 3.26
C SER A 128 16.03 -2.88 1.88
N TYR A 129 15.00 -3.62 1.47
CA TYR A 129 14.44 -3.55 0.14
C TYR A 129 13.95 -2.15 -0.25
N GLY A 130 14.37 -1.65 -1.41
CA GLY A 130 14.00 -0.35 -1.93
C GLY A 130 14.74 0.84 -1.29
N PHE A 131 15.45 0.64 -0.19
CA PHE A 131 16.24 1.69 0.45
C PHE A 131 17.62 1.74 -0.18
N VAL A 132 17.83 2.63 -1.14
CA VAL A 132 19.12 2.78 -1.85
C VAL A 132 19.94 3.87 -1.19
N ASP A 133 21.12 3.52 -0.67
CA ASP A 133 22.11 4.50 -0.22
C ASP A 133 23.06 4.91 -1.36
N ALA A 134 23.96 5.85 -1.07
CA ALA A 134 24.92 6.38 -2.04
C ALA A 134 25.84 5.31 -2.63
N SER A 135 26.28 4.33 -1.82
CA SER A 135 27.15 3.24 -2.26
C SER A 135 26.41 2.28 -3.18
N THR A 136 25.21 1.87 -2.80
CA THR A 136 24.34 1.03 -3.63
C THR A 136 24.01 1.74 -4.93
N ALA A 137 23.68 3.03 -4.90
CA ALA A 137 23.39 3.81 -6.10
C ALA A 137 24.58 3.82 -7.06
N LYS A 138 25.82 3.99 -6.55
CA LYS A 138 27.04 3.89 -7.36
C LYS A 138 27.24 2.49 -7.93
N MET A 139 27.02 1.44 -7.14
CA MET A 139 27.15 0.06 -7.62
C MET A 139 26.11 -0.28 -8.69
N ILE A 140 24.87 0.16 -8.52
CA ILE A 140 23.81 0.06 -9.54
C ILE A 140 24.24 0.80 -10.81
N ALA A 141 24.70 2.04 -10.68
CA ALA A 141 25.13 2.86 -11.81
C ALA A 141 26.33 2.26 -12.56
N ASN A 142 27.21 1.53 -11.89
CA ASN A 142 28.40 0.93 -12.50
C ASN A 142 28.16 -0.47 -13.07
N ASN A 143 27.27 -1.26 -12.48
CA ASN A 143 27.08 -2.67 -12.82
C ASN A 143 25.84 -2.96 -13.67
N LEU A 144 24.89 -2.02 -13.77
CA LEU A 144 23.61 -2.21 -14.45
C LEU A 144 23.42 -1.35 -15.71
N THR A 145 24.48 -0.78 -16.27
CA THR A 145 24.44 -0.03 -17.53
C THR A 145 24.17 -0.95 -18.72
N ASN A 146 22.91 -1.07 -19.10
CA ASN A 146 22.53 -1.09 -20.52
C ASN A 146 22.18 0.35 -20.93
N GLU A 147 22.58 0.76 -22.12
CA GLU A 147 22.68 2.14 -22.64
C GLU A 147 21.42 3.05 -22.59
N SER A 148 20.34 2.64 -21.93
CA SER A 148 19.05 3.36 -21.94
C SER A 148 18.72 4.15 -20.67
N PHE A 149 19.57 4.16 -19.63
CA PHE A 149 19.34 5.01 -18.45
C PHE A 149 20.63 5.34 -17.68
N SER A 150 20.97 6.62 -17.60
CA SER A 150 22.05 7.13 -16.77
C SER A 150 21.55 7.30 -15.32
N TRP A 151 21.82 6.29 -14.49
CA TRP A 151 21.62 6.41 -13.03
C TRP A 151 22.43 7.56 -12.42
N SER A 152 23.53 7.96 -13.07
CA SER A 152 24.30 9.14 -12.66
C SER A 152 23.46 10.42 -12.63
N MET A 153 22.48 10.61 -13.53
CA MET A 153 21.59 11.78 -13.48
C MET A 153 20.63 11.80 -12.27
N MET A 154 20.22 10.64 -11.74
CA MET A 154 19.37 10.58 -10.54
C MET A 154 20.15 10.81 -9.24
N VAL A 155 21.46 10.53 -9.24
CA VAL A 155 22.34 10.64 -8.06
C VAL A 155 23.01 12.01 -7.98
N HIS A 156 23.13 12.74 -9.09
CA HIS A 156 23.82 14.04 -9.13
C HIS A 156 22.99 15.24 -8.64
N ASN A 157 21.67 15.12 -8.47
CA ASN A 157 20.81 16.27 -8.17
C ASN A 157 20.15 16.29 -6.78
N ASP A 158 20.27 15.24 -5.97
CA ASP A 158 19.80 15.30 -4.59
C ASP A 158 20.61 14.36 -3.69
N SER A 159 21.04 14.89 -2.55
CA SER A 159 21.84 14.20 -1.55
C SER A 159 21.19 12.90 -1.07
N THR A 160 21.56 11.76 -1.68
CA THR A 160 21.64 10.38 -1.14
C THR A 160 20.48 9.80 -0.30
N SER A 161 19.32 10.45 -0.28
CA SER A 161 18.14 10.09 0.55
C SER A 161 16.84 9.99 -0.25
N ASP A 162 16.85 10.22 -1.56
CA ASP A 162 15.60 10.40 -2.31
C ASP A 162 15.40 9.38 -3.44
N SER A 163 16.36 8.46 -3.63
CA SER A 163 16.29 7.42 -4.65
C SER A 163 15.65 6.12 -4.13
N SER A 164 14.77 5.52 -4.95
CA SER A 164 14.18 4.20 -4.76
C SER A 164 14.32 3.38 -6.05
N VAL A 165 14.48 2.07 -5.93
CA VAL A 165 14.55 1.09 -7.04
C VAL A 165 13.21 0.49 -7.42
N LEU A 166 12.13 0.92 -6.78
CA LEU A 166 10.78 0.49 -7.08
C LEU A 166 9.85 1.68 -7.30
N CYS A 167 8.75 1.45 -8.00
CA CYS A 167 7.69 2.44 -8.16
C CYS A 167 6.94 2.61 -6.84
N GLU A 168 6.93 3.82 -6.31
CA GLU A 168 6.51 4.11 -4.94
C GLU A 168 5.08 4.66 -4.84
N ILE A 169 4.35 4.27 -3.80
CA ILE A 169 3.16 5.02 -3.34
C ILE A 169 3.54 6.04 -2.25
N LEU A 170 4.34 5.62 -1.27
CA LEU A 170 4.71 6.47 -0.12
C LEU A 170 5.98 7.29 -0.36
N GLY A 171 6.84 6.82 -1.27
CA GLY A 171 8.17 7.39 -1.50
C GLY A 171 9.19 7.01 -0.42
N PRO A 172 10.50 7.14 -0.72
CA PRO A 172 11.56 6.64 0.15
C PRO A 172 11.64 7.36 1.50
N LYS A 173 11.38 8.69 1.54
CA LYS A 173 11.37 9.47 2.80
C LYS A 173 10.34 8.96 3.79
N GLN A 174 9.09 8.82 3.33
CA GLN A 174 8.02 8.34 4.18
C GLN A 174 8.18 6.87 4.52
N ARG A 175 8.68 6.02 3.61
CA ARG A 175 8.98 4.61 3.93
C ARG A 175 10.03 4.47 5.01
N ARG A 176 11.09 5.30 5.00
CA ARG A 176 12.10 5.30 6.08
C ARG A 176 11.49 5.76 7.40
N TRP A 177 10.71 6.84 7.36
CA TRP A 177 9.98 7.31 8.53
C TRP A 177 9.07 6.21 9.09
N LEU A 178 8.24 5.60 8.26
CA LEU A 178 7.31 4.55 8.66
C LEU A 178 8.04 3.35 9.28
N LYS A 179 9.12 2.89 8.64
CA LYS A 179 9.99 1.84 9.19
C LYS A 179 10.53 2.21 10.57
N HIS A 180 11.04 3.44 10.72
CA HIS A 180 11.56 3.93 12.00
C HIS A 180 10.48 3.98 13.09
N GLU A 181 9.31 4.55 12.80
CA GLU A 181 8.20 4.62 13.77
C GLU A 181 7.71 3.23 14.19
N LEU A 182 7.57 2.30 13.23
CA LEU A 182 7.15 0.93 13.51
C LEU A 182 8.16 0.19 14.39
N GLN A 183 9.46 0.36 14.13
CA GLN A 183 10.53 -0.36 14.82
C GLN A 183 10.88 0.23 16.19
N SER A 184 10.78 1.55 16.34
CA SER A 184 11.14 2.25 17.59
C SER A 184 10.05 2.22 18.65
N SER A 185 8.80 1.91 18.25
CA SER A 185 7.66 1.96 19.15
C SER A 185 7.39 0.64 19.89
N GLY A 186 7.26 0.74 21.22
CA GLY A 186 6.79 -0.32 22.11
C GLY A 186 5.26 -0.47 22.20
N ALA A 187 4.48 0.33 21.45
CA ALA A 187 3.02 0.26 21.48
C ALA A 187 2.51 -1.15 21.14
N ALA A 188 1.58 -1.66 21.96
CA ALA A 188 1.02 -3.00 21.82
C ALA A 188 0.15 -3.14 20.56
N LEU A 189 -0.49 -2.05 20.14
CA LEU A 189 -1.30 -1.97 18.92
C LEU A 189 -0.82 -0.79 18.07
N LYS A 190 -0.74 -1.00 16.75
CA LYS A 190 -0.37 0.00 15.76
C LYS A 190 -1.42 0.03 14.66
N LEU A 191 -2.15 1.13 14.57
CA LEU A 191 -3.18 1.39 13.59
C LEU A 191 -2.55 2.16 12.42
N VAL A 192 -2.35 1.49 11.30
CA VAL A 192 -1.83 2.13 10.08
C VAL A 192 -3.01 2.59 9.23
N VAL A 193 -3.20 3.89 9.11
CA VAL A 193 -4.31 4.51 8.36
C VAL A 193 -3.87 4.73 6.92
N SER A 194 -4.54 4.00 6.02
CA SER A 194 -4.28 3.92 4.59
C SER A 194 -5.46 4.49 3.82
N GLY A 195 -5.20 5.38 2.85
CA GLY A 195 -6.24 5.92 1.98
C GLY A 195 -6.68 4.90 0.93
N SER A 196 -5.77 4.03 0.51
CA SER A 196 -6.02 2.97 -0.46
C SER A 196 -5.91 1.59 0.17
N PRO A 197 -6.67 0.60 -0.31
CA PRO A 197 -6.55 -0.78 0.17
C PRO A 197 -5.16 -1.35 -0.07
N LEU A 198 -4.57 -1.93 0.98
CA LEU A 198 -3.34 -2.70 0.88
C LEU A 198 -3.61 -4.16 0.47
N ILE A 199 -4.71 -4.73 0.95
CA ILE A 199 -5.16 -6.09 0.66
C ILE A 199 -6.47 -6.03 -0.12
N SER A 200 -6.40 -6.37 -1.40
CA SER A 200 -7.52 -6.43 -2.35
C SER A 200 -7.91 -7.88 -2.64
N ASN A 201 -8.80 -8.16 -3.60
CA ASN A 201 -9.05 -9.54 -4.04
C ASN A 201 -8.11 -9.88 -5.20
N PRO A 202 -7.06 -10.71 -4.99
CA PRO A 202 -6.01 -10.97 -5.97
C PRO A 202 -6.46 -11.86 -7.14
N LYS A 203 -7.67 -12.42 -7.16
CA LYS A 203 -8.17 -13.20 -8.33
C LYS A 203 -8.89 -12.34 -9.35
N GLU A 204 -9.00 -12.84 -10.59
CA GLU A 204 -9.63 -12.08 -11.68
C GLU A 204 -11.07 -11.70 -11.30
N PHE A 205 -11.28 -10.38 -11.21
CA PHE A 205 -12.58 -9.78 -11.38
C PHE A 205 -12.47 -8.77 -12.52
N VAL A 206 -13.51 -8.75 -13.33
CA VAL A 206 -13.51 -7.89 -14.51
C VAL A 206 -14.15 -6.55 -14.14
N CYS A 207 -13.35 -5.50 -14.15
CA CYS A 207 -13.83 -4.15 -13.82
C CYS A 207 -14.81 -3.52 -14.80
N SER A 208 -14.81 -3.97 -16.05
CA SER A 208 -15.69 -3.44 -17.07
C SER A 208 -15.88 -4.47 -18.17
N GLN A 209 -16.99 -4.40 -18.92
CA GLN A 209 -17.19 -5.29 -20.06
C GLN A 209 -16.03 -5.22 -21.08
N ALA A 210 -15.35 -4.07 -21.20
CA ALA A 210 -14.15 -3.92 -22.03
C ALA A 210 -12.98 -4.78 -21.54
N ARG A 211 -12.78 -4.92 -20.21
CA ARG A 211 -11.76 -5.82 -19.63
C ARG A 211 -12.16 -7.29 -19.59
N LYS A 212 -13.40 -7.68 -19.98
CA LYS A 212 -13.78 -9.11 -20.06
C LYS A 212 -13.01 -9.85 -21.15
N LYS A 213 -12.56 -9.13 -22.18
CA LYS A 213 -11.81 -9.68 -23.31
C LYS A 213 -10.29 -9.58 -23.12
N HIS A 214 -9.84 -8.76 -22.17
CA HIS A 214 -8.43 -8.48 -21.88
C HIS A 214 -8.26 -8.24 -20.37
N PRO A 215 -8.17 -9.31 -19.56
CA PRO A 215 -7.93 -9.16 -18.13
C PRO A 215 -6.56 -8.50 -17.92
N ALA A 216 -6.51 -7.49 -17.05
CA ALA A 216 -5.25 -6.84 -16.72
C ALA A 216 -4.38 -7.77 -15.87
N ALA A 217 -3.14 -7.98 -16.29
CA ALA A 217 -2.19 -8.89 -15.68
C ALA A 217 -1.59 -8.35 -14.37
N TYR A 218 -1.49 -7.02 -14.24
CA TYR A 218 -0.72 -6.41 -13.13
C TYR A 218 -1.56 -5.50 -12.21
N CYS A 219 -2.45 -4.68 -12.77
CA CYS A 219 -3.26 -3.70 -12.04
C CYS A 219 -4.72 -3.83 -12.47
N LYS A 220 -5.48 -4.60 -11.67
CA LYS A 220 -6.77 -5.14 -12.12
C LYS A 220 -7.80 -4.05 -12.36
N CYS A 221 -7.85 -3.05 -11.49
CA CYS A 221 -9.08 -2.28 -11.35
C CYS A 221 -8.97 -0.93 -10.66
N TYR A 222 -8.28 -0.86 -9.52
CA TYR A 222 -8.32 0.28 -8.64
C TYR A 222 -7.03 1.10 -8.69
N ASP A 223 -7.07 2.29 -8.10
CA ASP A 223 -5.90 3.16 -7.99
C ASP A 223 -5.13 2.94 -6.67
N ASP A 224 -4.96 1.68 -6.30
CA ASP A 224 -4.48 1.23 -4.98
C ASP A 224 -3.10 0.54 -5.05
N PHE A 225 -2.72 -0.16 -3.97
CA PHE A 225 -1.45 -0.85 -3.82
C PHE A 225 -1.26 -2.03 -4.78
N ASP A 226 -2.33 -2.62 -5.34
CA ASP A 226 -2.21 -3.73 -6.30
C ASP A 226 -1.46 -3.29 -7.57
N CYS A 227 -1.45 -2.00 -7.88
CA CYS A 227 -0.76 -1.44 -9.04
C CYS A 227 0.72 -1.14 -8.77
N PHE A 228 1.20 -1.34 -7.54
CA PHE A 228 2.57 -1.07 -7.08
C PHE A 228 3.08 -2.27 -6.27
N GLN A 229 2.99 -3.46 -6.86
CA GLN A 229 3.19 -4.75 -6.18
C GLN A 229 4.51 -4.86 -5.40
N PRO A 230 5.67 -4.38 -5.91
CA PRO A 230 6.91 -4.44 -5.14
C PRO A 230 6.85 -3.60 -3.84
N ALA A 231 6.26 -2.40 -3.90
CA ALA A 231 6.03 -1.56 -2.73
C ALA A 231 5.04 -2.21 -1.75
N GLN A 232 3.94 -2.76 -2.28
CA GLN A 232 2.89 -3.43 -1.50
C GLN A 232 3.44 -4.62 -0.71
N ARG A 233 4.16 -5.52 -1.38
CA ARG A 233 4.78 -6.70 -0.73
C ARG A 233 5.73 -6.28 0.38
N ASN A 234 6.54 -5.25 0.15
CA ASN A 234 7.43 -4.78 1.20
C ASN A 234 6.69 -4.20 2.41
N LEU A 235 5.60 -3.46 2.21
CA LEU A 235 4.77 -2.97 3.32
C LEU A 235 4.12 -4.13 4.08
N VAL A 236 3.63 -5.17 3.38
CA VAL A 236 3.11 -6.39 4.02
C VAL A 236 4.16 -6.99 4.96
N HIS A 237 5.39 -7.17 4.49
CA HIS A 237 6.48 -7.71 5.32
C HIS A 237 6.89 -6.75 6.44
N MET A 238 6.96 -5.44 6.17
CA MET A 238 7.27 -4.42 7.18
C MET A 238 6.26 -4.43 8.32
N PHE A 239 4.96 -4.54 8.02
CA PHE A 239 3.90 -4.57 9.01
C PHE A 239 3.87 -5.90 9.77
N ALA A 240 4.00 -7.03 9.06
CA ALA A 240 4.03 -8.33 9.69
C ALA A 240 5.29 -8.54 10.55
N THR A 241 6.37 -7.78 10.37
CA THR A 241 7.61 -7.92 11.19
C THR A 241 7.78 -6.83 12.25
N ALA A 242 6.96 -5.77 12.25
CA ALA A 242 7.03 -4.68 13.24
C ALA A 242 6.63 -5.12 14.67
N PRO A 243 7.31 -4.69 15.75
CA PRO A 243 6.87 -4.97 17.12
C PRO A 243 5.39 -4.62 17.39
N GLY A 244 4.71 -5.38 18.26
CA GLY A 244 3.28 -5.19 18.55
C GLY A 244 2.35 -5.65 17.41
N CYS A 245 1.03 -5.54 17.61
CA CYS A 245 0.05 -5.92 16.59
C CYS A 245 -0.20 -4.77 15.61
N VAL A 246 -0.11 -5.02 14.30
CA VAL A 246 -0.37 -4.02 13.26
C VAL A 246 -1.72 -4.29 12.59
N VAL A 247 -2.59 -3.29 12.56
CA VAL A 247 -3.88 -3.32 11.86
C VAL A 247 -3.92 -2.19 10.84
N VAL A 248 -4.23 -2.52 9.59
CA VAL A 248 -4.42 -1.53 8.51
C VAL A 248 -5.86 -1.07 8.50
N LEU A 249 -6.10 0.23 8.58
CA LEU A 249 -7.42 0.85 8.45
C LEU A 249 -7.52 1.49 7.07
N THR A 250 -8.58 1.19 6.31
CA THR A 250 -8.73 1.68 4.93
C THR A 250 -10.17 2.04 4.57
N GLY A 251 -10.32 2.81 3.48
CA GLY A 251 -11.56 3.08 2.76
C GLY A 251 -11.45 2.74 1.27
N ASP A 252 -12.11 3.54 0.41
CA ASP A 252 -12.15 3.51 -1.07
C ASP A 252 -13.30 2.69 -1.67
N PHE A 253 -13.55 1.47 -1.20
CA PHE A 253 -14.46 0.55 -1.90
C PHE A 253 -15.96 0.76 -1.65
N HIS A 254 -16.33 1.73 -0.81
CA HIS A 254 -17.73 2.06 -0.47
C HIS A 254 -18.53 0.87 0.08
N PHE A 255 -17.85 -0.06 0.74
CA PHE A 255 -18.43 -1.10 1.58
C PHE A 255 -17.46 -1.34 2.73
N SER A 256 -17.86 -2.16 3.70
CA SER A 256 -16.97 -2.52 4.82
C SER A 256 -16.70 -4.02 4.84
N ASP A 257 -15.47 -4.41 5.14
CA ASP A 257 -15.08 -5.81 5.38
C ASP A 257 -13.85 -5.88 6.29
N ILE A 258 -13.58 -7.09 6.78
CA ILE A 258 -12.35 -7.40 7.51
C ILE A 258 -11.64 -8.52 6.74
N LYS A 259 -10.41 -8.24 6.31
CA LYS A 259 -9.57 -9.20 5.61
C LYS A 259 -8.33 -9.54 6.44
N ILE A 260 -7.94 -10.80 6.39
CA ILE A 260 -6.78 -11.30 7.10
C ILE A 260 -5.87 -12.04 6.13
N LEU A 261 -4.67 -11.51 5.97
CA LEU A 261 -3.59 -12.17 5.27
C LEU A 261 -2.88 -13.10 6.26
N GLN A 262 -3.15 -14.40 6.17
CA GLN A 262 -2.62 -15.40 7.09
C GLN A 262 -1.24 -15.91 6.66
N PRO A 263 -0.38 -16.28 7.63
CA PRO A 263 0.78 -17.14 7.38
C PRO A 263 0.39 -18.51 6.81
N GLY A 264 1.37 -19.20 6.23
CA GLY A 264 1.21 -20.49 5.57
C GLY A 264 0.74 -20.37 4.12
N LYS A 265 0.93 -21.43 3.32
CA LYS A 265 0.55 -21.43 1.91
C LYS A 265 -0.98 -21.36 1.76
N ARG A 266 -1.46 -20.30 1.13
CA ARG A 266 -2.86 -20.00 0.79
C ARG A 266 -2.99 -19.63 -0.68
N MET A 267 -4.23 -19.45 -1.15
CA MET A 267 -4.52 -19.09 -2.54
C MET A 267 -4.00 -17.71 -2.97
N TYR A 268 -3.66 -16.84 -2.00
CA TYR A 268 -3.17 -15.48 -2.22
C TYR A 268 -1.68 -15.32 -1.87
N SER A 269 -1.01 -16.40 -1.46
CA SER A 269 0.33 -16.28 -0.88
C SER A 269 1.39 -15.84 -1.88
N ASP A 270 1.23 -16.17 -3.16
CA ASP A 270 2.22 -15.82 -4.19
C ASP A 270 2.08 -14.36 -4.62
N GLU A 271 0.88 -13.79 -4.53
CA GLU A 271 0.60 -12.39 -4.83
C GLU A 271 1.16 -11.44 -3.76
N TYR A 272 1.08 -11.84 -2.48
CA TYR A 272 1.50 -11.02 -1.33
C TYR A 272 2.82 -11.48 -0.67
N ASP A 273 3.47 -12.53 -1.17
CA ASP A 273 4.61 -13.20 -0.52
C ASP A 273 4.32 -13.64 0.93
N SER A 274 3.07 -14.08 1.18
CA SER A 274 2.52 -14.20 2.54
C SER A 274 2.82 -15.50 3.27
N ALA A 275 3.37 -16.51 2.59
CA ALA A 275 3.48 -17.86 3.16
C ALA A 275 4.36 -17.90 4.42
N ASP A 276 5.42 -17.09 4.44
CA ASP A 276 6.43 -17.09 5.50
C ASP A 276 6.26 -15.90 6.48
N LEU A 277 5.09 -15.25 6.49
CA LEU A 277 4.85 -14.16 7.45
C LEU A 277 4.88 -14.69 8.88
N PRO A 278 5.53 -13.99 9.83
CA PRO A 278 5.62 -14.47 11.21
C PRO A 278 4.29 -14.36 11.99
N ARG A 279 3.37 -13.52 11.51
CA ARG A 279 2.03 -13.29 12.06
C ARG A 279 1.10 -12.77 10.95
N PRO A 280 -0.23 -12.86 11.13
CA PRO A 280 -1.15 -12.34 10.14
C PRO A 280 -1.10 -10.81 10.05
N LEU A 281 -1.52 -10.29 8.89
CA LEU A 281 -1.80 -8.87 8.70
C LEU A 281 -3.30 -8.69 8.52
N VAL A 282 -3.90 -7.84 9.35
CA VAL A 282 -5.33 -7.57 9.35
C VAL A 282 -5.60 -6.21 8.72
N GLN A 283 -6.56 -6.17 7.80
CA GLN A 283 -7.07 -4.93 7.21
C GLN A 283 -8.56 -4.79 7.51
N VAL A 284 -8.94 -3.64 8.07
CA VAL A 284 -10.32 -3.23 8.30
C VAL A 284 -10.68 -2.18 7.26
N MET A 285 -11.54 -2.55 6.33
CA MET A 285 -12.19 -1.63 5.41
C MET A 285 -13.45 -1.10 6.08
N ALA A 286 -13.51 0.19 6.39
CA ALA A 286 -14.67 0.84 7.00
C ALA A 286 -15.19 1.97 6.10
N SER A 287 -15.50 1.65 4.84
CA SER A 287 -15.85 2.63 3.81
C SER A 287 -17.35 2.92 3.69
N GLY A 288 -18.13 2.64 4.73
CA GLY A 288 -19.59 2.72 4.71
C GLY A 288 -20.19 4.05 5.17
N LEU A 289 -19.41 5.10 5.45
CA LEU A 289 -19.92 6.26 6.21
C LEU A 289 -20.97 7.09 5.44
N THR A 290 -21.06 6.95 4.13
CA THR A 290 -21.90 7.81 3.27
C THR A 290 -22.94 6.99 2.49
N ASN A 291 -24.22 7.20 2.81
CA ASN A 291 -25.35 6.45 2.22
C ASN A 291 -25.56 6.72 0.71
N ASN A 292 -24.96 7.78 0.15
CA ASN A 292 -25.03 8.07 -1.28
C ASN A 292 -24.12 7.16 -2.13
N THR A 293 -23.07 6.57 -1.54
CA THR A 293 -22.09 5.73 -2.24
C THR A 293 -22.04 4.30 -1.68
N ALA A 294 -22.17 4.14 -0.36
CA ALA A 294 -22.23 2.86 0.32
C ALA A 294 -23.66 2.31 0.37
N VAL A 295 -24.18 2.01 -0.82
CA VAL A 295 -25.54 1.47 -1.01
C VAL A 295 -25.52 -0.06 -0.96
N PRO A 296 -26.56 -0.70 -0.39
CA PRO A 296 -26.69 -2.15 -0.39
C PRO A 296 -26.44 -2.75 -1.78
N ALA A 297 -25.56 -3.75 -1.83
CA ALA A 297 -25.07 -4.34 -3.06
C ALA A 297 -24.91 -5.86 -2.92
N PRO A 298 -25.19 -6.64 -3.99
CA PRO A 298 -25.03 -8.08 -3.95
C PRO A 298 -23.55 -8.48 -3.90
N CYS A 299 -23.28 -9.65 -3.30
CA CYS A 299 -21.95 -10.26 -3.26
C CYS A 299 -21.50 -10.75 -4.65
N THR A 300 -21.04 -9.83 -5.49
CA THR A 300 -20.63 -10.12 -6.87
C THR A 300 -19.43 -9.27 -7.30
N GLY A 301 -18.78 -9.65 -8.39
CA GLY A 301 -17.68 -8.88 -8.98
C GLY A 301 -16.47 -8.81 -8.03
N PHE A 302 -16.11 -7.59 -7.61
CA PHE A 302 -15.00 -7.35 -6.68
C PHE A 302 -15.38 -7.51 -5.21
N ARG A 303 -16.69 -7.56 -4.91
CA ARG A 303 -17.22 -7.71 -3.55
C ARG A 303 -17.20 -9.15 -3.07
N ILE A 304 -17.12 -10.13 -3.96
CA ILE A 304 -16.95 -11.53 -3.58
C ILE A 304 -15.46 -11.78 -3.37
N ASP A 305 -15.09 -12.33 -2.21
CA ASP A 305 -13.75 -12.84 -1.94
C ASP A 305 -13.61 -14.26 -2.47
N LYS A 306 -12.64 -14.50 -3.36
CA LYS A 306 -12.43 -15.80 -4.04
C LYS A 306 -11.19 -16.54 -3.55
N VAL A 307 -10.51 -16.00 -2.55
CA VAL A 307 -9.22 -16.49 -2.06
C VAL A 307 -9.20 -16.69 -0.54
N SER A 308 -10.35 -16.53 0.12
CA SER A 308 -10.50 -16.75 1.56
C SER A 308 -9.63 -15.81 2.39
N LEU A 309 -9.58 -14.53 2.00
CA LEU A 309 -9.07 -13.43 2.83
C LEU A 309 -10.06 -13.05 3.93
N ARG A 310 -11.36 -13.28 3.75
CA ARG A 310 -12.41 -13.05 4.74
C ARG A 310 -12.66 -14.33 5.55
N PRO A 311 -12.47 -14.31 6.89
CA PRO A 311 -12.57 -15.50 7.72
C PRO A 311 -13.93 -16.20 7.67
N ASN A 312 -15.04 -15.44 7.70
CA ASN A 312 -16.39 -16.05 7.78
C ASN A 312 -17.02 -16.33 6.40
N GLY A 313 -16.26 -16.18 5.32
CA GLY A 313 -16.65 -16.63 3.99
C GLY A 313 -16.60 -15.56 2.90
N PRO A 314 -16.87 -15.96 1.64
CA PRO A 314 -16.63 -15.14 0.45
C PRO A 314 -17.48 -13.87 0.39
N CYS A 315 -18.59 -13.82 1.12
CA CYS A 315 -19.56 -12.73 1.15
C CYS A 315 -19.66 -12.04 2.51
N ASP A 316 -18.67 -12.22 3.37
CA ASP A 316 -18.62 -11.60 4.70
C ASP A 316 -18.21 -10.11 4.62
N PHE A 317 -19.12 -9.28 4.10
CA PHE A 317 -18.94 -7.84 3.97
C PHE A 317 -20.26 -7.10 4.21
N VAL A 318 -20.16 -5.85 4.65
CA VAL A 318 -21.30 -4.96 4.86
C VAL A 318 -21.41 -4.02 3.66
N SER A 319 -22.49 -4.18 2.89
CA SER A 319 -22.70 -3.42 1.65
C SER A 319 -23.36 -2.06 1.84
N GLY A 320 -24.02 -1.82 2.97
CA GLY A 320 -24.72 -0.57 3.27
C GLY A 320 -23.95 0.39 4.17
N PRO A 321 -24.62 1.44 4.68
CA PRO A 321 -24.03 2.39 5.59
C PRO A 321 -23.49 1.74 6.87
N ALA A 322 -22.22 2.02 7.18
CA ALA A 322 -21.52 1.45 8.32
C ALA A 322 -20.28 2.27 8.69
N PHE A 323 -19.80 2.09 9.92
CA PHE A 323 -18.56 2.67 10.42
C PHE A 323 -17.74 1.64 11.20
N GLY A 324 -16.44 1.90 11.34
CA GLY A 324 -15.54 1.05 12.12
C GLY A 324 -15.52 1.43 13.59
N LEU A 325 -15.44 0.44 14.48
CA LEU A 325 -15.17 0.63 15.91
C LEU A 325 -14.05 -0.34 16.32
N ILE A 326 -13.08 0.16 17.09
CA ILE A 326 -12.03 -0.67 17.68
C ILE A 326 -12.13 -0.53 19.19
N GLU A 327 -12.36 -1.64 19.87
CA GLU A 327 -12.35 -1.70 21.33
C GLU A 327 -11.14 -2.49 21.79
N VAL A 328 -10.39 -1.95 22.77
CA VAL A 328 -9.23 -2.63 23.34
C VAL A 328 -9.49 -3.00 24.78
N GLU A 329 -9.45 -4.29 25.08
CA GLU A 329 -9.64 -4.86 26.39
C GLU A 329 -8.27 -5.11 27.05
N TRP A 330 -7.82 -4.13 27.84
CA TRP A 330 -6.52 -4.21 28.51
C TRP A 330 -6.47 -5.13 29.74
N ASN A 331 -7.63 -5.51 30.27
CA ASN A 331 -7.73 -6.26 31.53
C ASN A 331 -7.81 -7.78 31.32
N THR A 332 -7.77 -8.24 30.07
CA THR A 332 -7.68 -9.66 29.72
C THR A 332 -6.20 -10.09 29.62
N SER A 333 -5.95 -11.40 29.69
CA SER A 333 -4.62 -11.99 29.56
C SER A 333 -4.67 -13.14 28.55
N PRO A 334 -4.20 -12.95 27.30
CA PRO A 334 -3.59 -11.72 26.76
C PRO A 334 -4.61 -10.59 26.51
N PRO A 335 -4.19 -9.31 26.45
CA PRO A 335 -5.04 -8.20 26.04
C PRO A 335 -5.65 -8.43 24.66
N LEU A 336 -6.91 -7.99 24.47
CA LEU A 336 -7.65 -8.22 23.23
C LEU A 336 -7.95 -6.91 22.50
N ALA A 337 -7.99 -6.95 21.16
CA ALA A 337 -8.55 -5.90 20.33
C ALA A 337 -9.71 -6.44 19.51
N ARG A 338 -10.90 -5.87 19.68
CA ARG A 338 -12.11 -6.18 18.91
C ARG A 338 -12.24 -5.18 17.76
N LEU A 339 -12.12 -5.68 16.54
CA LEU A 339 -12.26 -4.92 15.31
C LEU A 339 -13.68 -5.09 14.80
N GLN A 340 -14.48 -4.03 14.80
CA GLN A 340 -15.91 -4.13 14.52
C GLN A 340 -16.31 -3.25 13.34
N ILE A 341 -17.29 -3.73 12.58
CA ILE A 341 -18.08 -2.91 11.66
C ILE A 341 -19.47 -2.77 12.25
N ARG A 342 -19.90 -1.53 12.44
CA ARG A 342 -21.17 -1.14 13.04
C ARG A 342 -22.08 -0.54 11.98
N GLY A 343 -23.34 -0.97 11.95
CA GLY A 343 -24.36 -0.37 11.08
C GLY A 343 -24.78 1.02 11.54
N GLU A 344 -25.64 1.69 10.77
CA GLU A 344 -26.17 3.03 11.07
C GLU A 344 -26.81 3.14 12.48
N GLY A 345 -27.47 2.08 12.95
CA GLY A 345 -28.07 2.02 14.29
C GLY A 345 -27.11 1.58 15.41
N GLY A 346 -25.81 1.44 15.12
CA GLY A 346 -24.80 0.98 16.08
C GLY A 346 -24.79 -0.53 16.34
N GLN A 347 -25.64 -1.31 15.67
CA GLN A 347 -25.61 -2.76 15.74
C GLN A 347 -24.29 -3.29 15.16
N MET A 348 -23.71 -4.30 15.80
CA MET A 348 -22.52 -4.98 15.30
C MET A 348 -22.91 -5.86 14.10
N LEU A 349 -22.28 -5.62 12.96
CA LEU A 349 -22.53 -6.35 11.72
C LEU A 349 -21.38 -7.31 11.38
N LEU A 350 -20.15 -6.93 11.70
CA LEU A 350 -18.96 -7.79 11.60
C LEU A 350 -18.09 -7.56 12.83
N GLU A 351 -17.37 -8.60 13.23
CA GLU A 351 -16.35 -8.52 14.25
C GLU A 351 -15.19 -9.48 13.94
N GLN A 352 -13.98 -9.02 14.26
CA GLN A 352 -12.82 -9.88 14.39
C GLN A 352 -12.05 -9.49 15.66
N THR A 353 -11.86 -10.45 16.56
CA THR A 353 -11.06 -10.25 17.78
C THR A 353 -9.64 -10.75 17.56
N LEU A 354 -8.65 -9.97 18.00
CA LEU A 354 -7.23 -10.29 17.97
C LEU A 354 -6.66 -10.35 19.39
N THR A 355 -5.70 -11.24 19.63
CA THR A 355 -4.82 -11.15 20.81
C THR A 355 -3.69 -10.17 20.51
N LEU A 356 -3.43 -9.20 21.39
CA LEU A 356 -2.43 -8.16 21.12
C LEU A 356 -0.98 -8.65 21.21
N ASP A 357 -0.72 -9.69 22.01
CA ASP A 357 0.62 -10.25 22.16
C ASP A 357 1.12 -10.96 20.89
N THR A 358 0.22 -11.63 20.17
CA THR A 358 0.58 -12.43 18.98
C THR A 358 0.06 -11.83 17.68
N CYS A 359 -0.92 -10.93 17.76
CA CYS A 359 -1.71 -10.39 16.65
C CYS A 359 -2.56 -11.43 15.90
N PHE A 360 -2.72 -12.65 16.45
CA PHE A 360 -3.58 -13.66 15.83
C PHE A 360 -5.06 -13.45 16.18
N PRO A 361 -5.97 -13.77 15.24
CA PRO A 361 -7.38 -13.97 15.51
C PRO A 361 -7.62 -14.89 16.72
N VAL A 362 -8.56 -14.52 17.58
CA VAL A 362 -9.15 -15.46 18.55
C VAL A 362 -10.04 -16.44 17.78
N ALA A 363 -9.96 -17.72 18.12
CA ALA A 363 -10.73 -18.80 17.51
C ALA A 363 -12.21 -18.79 17.91
#